data_AF-A0A9Q3DHI5-F1
#
_entry.id   AF-A0A9Q3DHI5-F1
#
_cell.length_a   1.000
_cell.length_b   1.000
_cell.length_c   1.000
_cell.angle_alpha   90.00
_cell.angle_beta   90.00
_cell.angle_gamma   90.00
#
_symmetry.space_group_name_H-M   'P 1'
#
loop_
_entity.id
_entity.type
_entity.pdbx_description
1 polymer ?
#
loop_
_entity_poly.entity_id
_entity_poly.type
_entity_poly.pdbx_seq_one_letter_code
_entity_poly.pdbx_strand_id
1 'polypeptide(L)'
;MPYVGHTIHSDLSGRISPPSLGGANYYLKLTDDYSQFKMVYIIKNKSETFDAIKHFLNEVEQKHGTKVKILVNNNGGEYLSRQLQNLLEENGIKMILTAPYSPQQNPISERGNQTTSEKARALLHKSKLTPYFWGDAVMTSVFIENITLSPYNNNQVLYHTWHKTKFDLKRLRTFGWLCYVNIPKILWPGKFSKT
;
A
#
# COMPACT_ATOMS: atom_id res chain seq x y z
N MET A 1 -18.14 -18.84 0.00
CA MET A 1 -18.47 -17.48 -0.49
C MET A 1 -17.26 -16.58 -0.31
N PRO A 2 -16.98 -15.66 -1.24
CA PRO A 2 -15.87 -14.72 -1.10
C PRO A 2 -16.12 -13.76 0.08
N TYR A 3 -15.06 -13.42 0.82
CA TYR A 3 -15.08 -12.55 1.99
C TYR A 3 -13.80 -11.70 2.05
N VAL A 4 -13.82 -10.65 2.88
CA VAL A 4 -12.68 -9.76 3.10
C VAL A 4 -11.48 -10.55 3.63
N GLY A 5 -10.37 -10.48 2.91
CA GLY A 5 -9.14 -11.18 3.25
C GLY A 5 -9.05 -12.58 2.66
N HIS A 6 -9.99 -13.08 1.85
CA HIS A 6 -9.92 -14.43 1.31
C HIS A 6 -8.75 -14.61 0.32
N THR A 7 -8.71 -13.77 -0.71
CA THR A 7 -7.71 -13.76 -1.79
C THR A 7 -7.05 -12.39 -1.83
N ILE A 8 -5.72 -12.37 -1.80
CA ILE A 8 -4.92 -11.15 -1.79
C ILE A 8 -4.01 -11.16 -3.00
N HIS A 9 -4.07 -10.11 -3.81
CA HIS A 9 -3.14 -9.88 -4.92
C HIS A 9 -2.00 -9.00 -4.46
N SER A 10 -0.78 -9.46 -4.67
CA SER A 10 0.46 -8.80 -4.28
C SER A 10 1.24 -8.39 -5.51
N ASP A 11 1.64 -7.13 -5.57
CA ASP A 11 2.53 -6.63 -6.61
C ASP A 11 3.57 -5.67 -6.06
N LEU A 12 4.83 -5.90 -6.42
CA LEU A 12 5.96 -5.09 -5.98
C LEU A 12 6.38 -4.16 -7.12
N SER A 13 6.28 -2.86 -6.89
CA SER A 13 6.73 -1.83 -7.82
C SER A 13 7.93 -1.09 -7.25
N GLY A 14 8.92 -0.76 -8.09
CA GLY A 14 10.04 0.03 -7.58
C GLY A 14 11.24 0.15 -8.50
N ARG A 15 12.41 0.29 -7.86
CA ARG A 15 13.58 1.02 -8.37
C ARG A 15 13.27 2.49 -8.65
N ILE A 16 12.50 3.10 -7.75
CA ILE A 16 12.19 4.53 -7.83
C ILE A 16 13.39 5.33 -7.34
N SER A 17 13.79 6.31 -8.15
CA SER A 17 14.87 7.25 -7.86
C SER A 17 14.33 8.68 -7.90
N PRO A 18 14.68 9.56 -6.94
CA PRO A 18 15.54 9.30 -5.78
C PRO A 18 14.84 8.41 -4.73
N PRO A 19 15.59 7.88 -3.74
CA PRO A 19 14.99 7.22 -2.59
C PRO A 19 13.98 8.12 -1.89
N SER A 20 12.98 7.55 -1.23
CA SER A 20 12.03 8.35 -0.44
C SER A 20 12.75 9.04 0.74
N LEU A 21 12.07 9.95 1.45
CA LEU A 21 12.61 10.53 2.70
C LEU A 21 13.03 9.46 3.73
N GLY A 22 12.32 8.33 3.76
CA GLY A 22 12.65 7.18 4.60
C GLY A 22 13.75 6.27 4.03
N GLY A 23 14.35 6.62 2.88
CA GLY A 23 15.34 5.82 2.17
C GLY A 23 14.76 4.63 1.38
N ALA A 24 13.45 4.63 1.12
CA ALA A 24 12.80 3.54 0.40
C ALA A 24 13.05 3.63 -1.11
N ASN A 25 12.99 2.50 -1.81
CA ASN A 25 13.15 2.43 -3.28
C ASN A 25 12.02 1.65 -3.98
N TYR A 26 11.14 1.03 -3.19
CA TYR A 26 10.06 0.18 -3.67
C TYR A 26 8.78 0.44 -2.85
N TYR A 27 7.65 0.07 -3.42
CA TYR A 27 6.41 -0.09 -2.68
C TYR A 27 5.76 -1.43 -3.03
N LEU A 28 5.31 -2.14 -2.01
CA LEU A 28 4.50 -3.35 -2.13
C LEU A 28 3.03 -2.96 -2.04
N LYS A 29 2.24 -3.32 -3.03
CA LYS A 29 0.79 -3.13 -3.02
C LYS A 29 0.08 -4.47 -2.84
N LEU A 30 -0.76 -4.56 -1.81
CA LEU A 30 -1.61 -5.71 -1.52
C LEU A 30 -3.07 -5.31 -1.74
N THR A 31 -3.77 -6.02 -2.61
CA THR A 31 -5.16 -5.73 -2.97
C THR A 31 -6.05 -6.91 -2.59
N ASP A 32 -7.06 -6.67 -1.77
CA ASP A 32 -8.06 -7.68 -1.43
C ASP A 32 -9.02 -7.86 -2.60
N ASP A 33 -9.18 -9.10 -3.07
CA ASP A 33 -10.00 -9.43 -4.24
C ASP A 33 -11.49 -9.11 -4.03
N TYR A 34 -11.98 -9.30 -2.80
CA TYR A 34 -13.40 -9.11 -2.50
C TYR A 34 -13.78 -7.63 -2.34
N SER A 35 -13.10 -6.91 -1.44
CA SER A 35 -13.38 -5.50 -1.15
C SER A 35 -12.73 -4.54 -2.14
N GLN A 36 -11.78 -5.01 -2.94
CA GLN A 36 -10.89 -4.20 -3.79
C GLN A 36 -10.01 -3.22 -2.99
N PHE A 37 -10.02 -3.29 -1.66
CA PHE A 37 -9.23 -2.42 -0.79
C PHE A 37 -7.74 -2.67 -1.00
N LYS A 38 -6.96 -1.59 -1.04
CA LYS A 38 -5.53 -1.63 -1.32
C LYS A 38 -4.75 -1.19 -0.09
N MET A 39 -3.85 -2.04 0.38
CA MET A 39 -2.81 -1.69 1.34
C MET A 39 -1.49 -1.46 0.60
N VAL A 40 -0.69 -0.50 1.06
CA VAL A 40 0.64 -0.25 0.48
C VAL A 40 1.69 -0.16 1.57
N TYR A 41 2.83 -0.82 1.36
CA TYR A 41 4.01 -0.75 2.22
C TYR A 41 5.16 -0.12 1.43
N ILE A 42 5.75 0.94 1.97
CA ILE A 42 6.92 1.60 1.38
C ILE A 42 8.18 0.93 1.95
N ILE A 43 9.00 0.31 1.10
CA ILE A 43 10.11 -0.57 1.54
C ILE A 43 11.44 -0.20 0.87
N LYS A 44 12.55 -0.41 1.58
CA LYS A 44 13.91 -0.04 1.09
C LYS A 44 14.46 -1.09 0.15
N ASN A 45 14.26 -2.36 0.51
CA ASN A 45 14.77 -3.51 -0.22
C ASN A 45 13.65 -4.49 -0.54
N LYS A 46 13.80 -5.25 -1.62
CA LYS A 46 12.84 -6.32 -1.98
C LYS A 46 12.71 -7.38 -0.88
N SER A 47 13.74 -7.61 -0.07
CA SER A 47 13.73 -8.56 1.05
C SER A 47 12.72 -8.21 2.13
N GLU A 48 12.37 -6.92 2.29
CA GLU A 48 11.36 -6.46 3.27
C GLU A 48 9.92 -6.84 2.87
N THR A 49 9.73 -7.39 1.66
CA THR A 49 8.42 -7.93 1.21
C THR A 49 7.91 -9.01 2.15
N PHE A 50 8.79 -9.86 2.69
CA PHE A 50 8.42 -10.90 3.65
C PHE A 50 7.78 -10.31 4.92
N ASP A 51 8.45 -9.35 5.54
CA ASP A 51 7.98 -8.72 6.77
C ASP A 51 6.67 -7.94 6.54
N ALA A 52 6.56 -7.27 5.40
CA ALA A 52 5.34 -6.56 5.01
C ALA A 52 4.15 -7.51 4.83
N ILE A 53 4.33 -8.64 4.14
CA ILE A 53 3.27 -9.65 3.99
C ILE A 53 2.90 -10.24 5.35
N LYS A 54 3.88 -10.61 6.17
CA LYS A 54 3.63 -11.15 7.52
C LYS A 54 2.82 -10.18 8.37
N HIS A 55 3.19 -8.89 8.37
CA HIS A 55 2.45 -7.85 9.06
C HIS A 55 1.02 -7.73 8.54
N PHE A 56 0.84 -7.73 7.21
CA PHE A 56 -0.47 -7.66 6.59
C PHE A 56 -1.38 -8.84 6.97
N LEU A 57 -0.87 -10.07 6.93
CA LEU A 57 -1.63 -11.27 7.31
C LEU A 57 -2.16 -11.16 8.75
N ASN A 58 -1.30 -10.72 9.68
CA ASN A 58 -1.69 -10.48 11.06
C ASN A 58 -2.74 -9.37 11.18
N GLU A 59 -2.60 -8.27 10.42
CA GLU A 59 -3.57 -7.17 10.43
C GLU A 59 -4.96 -7.64 9.96
N VAL A 60 -5.02 -8.44 8.90
CA VAL A 60 -6.28 -9.01 8.39
C VAL A 60 -6.94 -9.90 9.44
N GLU A 61 -6.17 -10.80 10.06
CA GLU A 61 -6.70 -11.69 11.09
C GLU A 61 -7.21 -10.93 12.31
N GLN A 62 -6.45 -9.95 12.81
CA GLN A 62 -6.86 -9.15 13.97
C GLN A 62 -8.07 -8.27 13.69
N LYS A 63 -8.16 -7.70 12.48
CA LYS A 63 -9.20 -6.74 12.13
C LYS A 63 -10.52 -7.38 11.70
N HIS A 64 -10.44 -8.51 11.00
CA HIS A 64 -11.61 -9.15 10.39
C HIS A 64 -11.96 -10.49 11.02
N GLY A 65 -11.09 -11.07 11.84
CA GLY A 65 -11.25 -12.44 12.34
C GLY A 65 -11.20 -13.48 11.22
N THR A 66 -10.70 -13.10 10.04
CA THR A 66 -10.59 -13.97 8.86
C THR A 66 -9.14 -14.29 8.58
N LYS A 67 -8.89 -15.51 8.11
CA LYS A 67 -7.56 -15.91 7.64
C LYS A 67 -7.48 -15.79 6.14
N VAL A 68 -6.36 -15.25 5.66
CA VAL A 68 -6.03 -15.31 4.24
C VAL A 68 -5.93 -16.76 3.79
N LYS A 69 -6.46 -17.06 2.60
CA LYS A 69 -6.45 -18.40 2.02
C LYS A 69 -5.63 -18.48 0.76
N ILE A 70 -5.60 -17.40 -0.01
CA ILE A 70 -4.89 -17.35 -1.28
C ILE A 70 -4.06 -16.07 -1.35
N LEU A 71 -2.77 -16.21 -1.59
CA LEU A 71 -1.88 -15.11 -1.97
C LEU A 71 -1.54 -15.27 -3.45
N VAL A 72 -1.99 -14.33 -4.27
CA VAL A 72 -1.64 -14.22 -5.69
C VAL A 72 -0.48 -13.25 -5.81
N ASN A 73 0.60 -13.64 -6.49
CA ASN A 73 1.71 -12.72 -6.79
C ASN A 73 2.23 -12.94 -8.21
N ASN A 74 2.98 -11.95 -8.71
CA ASN A 74 3.80 -12.17 -9.88
C ASN A 74 5.01 -13.04 -9.51
N ASN A 75 5.57 -13.78 -10.46
CA ASN A 75 6.68 -14.70 -10.24
C ASN A 75 8.03 -13.99 -9.97
N GLY A 76 8.00 -12.88 -9.21
CA GLY A 76 9.18 -12.14 -8.76
C GLY A 76 9.99 -12.96 -7.75
N GLY A 77 11.32 -12.88 -7.84
CA GLY A 77 12.23 -13.67 -7.00
C GLY A 77 12.05 -13.44 -5.50
N GLU A 78 11.53 -12.28 -5.08
CA GLU A 78 11.17 -11.98 -3.70
C GLU A 78 10.12 -12.94 -3.12
N TYR A 79 9.21 -13.44 -3.96
CA TYR A 79 8.13 -14.35 -3.56
C TYR A 79 8.56 -15.82 -3.54
N LEU A 80 9.77 -16.12 -4.06
CA LEU A 80 10.35 -17.47 -4.08
C LEU A 80 11.25 -17.74 -2.86
N SER A 81 11.31 -16.81 -1.90
CA SER A 81 12.08 -17.03 -0.68
C SER A 81 11.49 -18.17 0.15
N ARG A 82 12.36 -19.06 0.67
CA ARG A 82 11.95 -20.16 1.56
C ARG A 82 11.20 -19.66 2.81
N GLN A 83 11.60 -18.49 3.31
CA GLN A 83 10.93 -17.87 4.47
C GLN A 83 9.48 -17.55 4.18
N LEU A 84 9.17 -16.96 3.01
CA LEU A 84 7.80 -16.68 2.64
C LEU A 84 7.01 -17.99 2.42
N GLN A 85 7.60 -18.96 1.73
CA GLN A 85 6.94 -20.27 1.51
C GLN A 85 6.58 -20.94 2.84
N ASN A 86 7.52 -21.02 3.78
CA ASN A 86 7.26 -21.59 5.11
C ASN A 86 6.15 -20.83 5.85
N LEU A 87 6.17 -19.49 5.84
CA LEU A 87 5.12 -18.69 6.45
C LEU A 87 3.74 -19.00 5.85
N LEU A 88 3.66 -19.10 4.52
CA LEU A 88 2.40 -19.41 3.84
C LEU A 88 1.92 -20.83 4.18
N GLU A 89 2.82 -21.82 4.19
CA GLU A 89 2.51 -23.21 4.56
C GLU A 89 2.04 -23.33 6.01
N GLU A 90 2.76 -22.70 6.96
CA GLU A 90 2.39 -22.66 8.39
C GLU A 90 1.01 -22.06 8.63
N ASN A 91 0.62 -21.08 7.80
CA ASN A 91 -0.70 -20.44 7.87
C ASN A 91 -1.76 -21.13 6.99
N GLY A 92 -1.41 -22.18 6.26
CA GLY A 92 -2.30 -22.87 5.33
C GLY A 92 -2.77 -21.99 4.15
N ILE A 93 -1.93 -21.05 3.73
CA ILE A 93 -2.19 -20.10 2.64
C ILE A 93 -1.65 -20.70 1.34
N LYS A 94 -2.53 -20.82 0.33
CA LYS A 94 -2.12 -21.24 -1.01
C LYS A 94 -1.50 -20.08 -1.77
N MET A 95 -0.27 -20.27 -2.24
CA MET A 95 0.36 -19.33 -3.18
C MET A 95 -0.08 -19.63 -4.62
N ILE A 96 -0.49 -18.61 -5.36
CA ILE A 96 -0.76 -18.69 -6.80
C ILE A 96 0.19 -17.73 -7.50
N LEU A 97 1.02 -18.26 -8.39
CA LEU A 97 1.91 -17.47 -9.23
C LEU A 97 1.17 -17.13 -10.53
N THR A 98 1.03 -15.85 -10.86
CA THR A 98 0.59 -15.47 -12.21
C THR A 98 1.70 -15.78 -13.20
N ALA A 99 1.35 -16.32 -14.37
CA ALA A 99 2.35 -16.75 -15.34
C ALA A 99 3.30 -15.59 -15.72
N PRO A 100 4.63 -15.76 -15.62
CA PRO A 100 5.57 -14.75 -16.07
C PRO A 100 5.35 -14.52 -17.57
N TYR A 101 5.34 -13.24 -17.98
CA TYR A 101 5.12 -12.87 -19.39
C TYR A 101 3.78 -13.32 -19.99
N SER A 102 2.72 -13.41 -19.19
CA SER A 102 1.33 -13.46 -19.67
C SER A 102 0.63 -12.11 -19.44
N PRO A 103 0.80 -11.12 -20.34
CA PRO A 103 0.17 -9.80 -20.24
C PRO A 103 -1.35 -9.84 -20.11
N GLN A 104 -1.99 -10.96 -20.41
CA GLN A 104 -3.44 -11.14 -20.29
C GLN A 104 -3.88 -11.43 -18.84
N GLN A 105 -3.01 -12.00 -17.99
CA GLN A 105 -3.34 -12.36 -16.60
C GLN A 105 -2.93 -11.29 -15.57
N ASN A 106 -1.91 -10.48 -15.87
CA ASN A 106 -1.42 -9.40 -15.01
C ASN A 106 -1.81 -7.94 -15.39
N PRO A 107 -2.63 -7.64 -16.42
CA PRO A 107 -2.78 -6.26 -16.91
C PRO A 107 -3.56 -5.38 -15.93
N ILE A 108 -4.40 -5.97 -15.09
CA ILE A 108 -5.19 -5.25 -14.08
C ILE A 108 -4.29 -4.74 -12.97
N SER A 109 -3.37 -5.58 -12.47
CA SER A 109 -2.40 -5.21 -11.45
C SER A 109 -1.41 -4.18 -11.98
N GLU A 110 -0.87 -4.40 -13.20
CA GLU A 110 0.05 -3.47 -13.86
C GLU A 110 -0.57 -2.10 -14.10
N ARG A 111 -1.78 -2.03 -14.70
CA ARG A 111 -2.51 -0.77 -14.88
C ARG A 111 -2.86 -0.12 -13.55
N GLY A 112 -3.18 -0.92 -12.53
CA GLY A 112 -3.43 -0.44 -11.19
C GLY A 112 -2.20 0.25 -10.60
N ASN A 113 -1.01 -0.35 -10.70
CA ASN A 113 0.24 0.25 -10.22
C ASN A 113 0.68 1.46 -11.04
N GLN A 114 0.45 1.44 -12.36
CA GLN A 114 0.64 2.61 -13.20
C GLN A 114 -0.25 3.78 -12.75
N THR A 115 -1.54 3.53 -12.54
CA THR A 115 -2.50 4.55 -12.07
C THR A 115 -2.07 5.14 -10.73
N THR A 116 -1.66 4.30 -9.78
CA THR A 116 -1.17 4.74 -8.47
C THR A 116 0.06 5.64 -8.62
N SER A 117 1.00 5.25 -9.49
CA SER A 117 2.24 6.00 -9.76
C SER A 117 1.98 7.34 -10.44
N GLU A 118 1.07 7.40 -11.41
CA GLU A 118 0.68 8.63 -12.11
C GLU A 118 0.01 9.64 -11.17
N LYS A 119 -0.91 9.17 -10.32
CA LYS A 119 -1.52 9.99 -9.26
C LYS A 119 -0.47 10.52 -8.27
N ALA A 120 0.47 9.68 -7.85
CA ALA A 120 1.56 10.11 -6.97
C ALA A 120 2.41 11.22 -7.62
N ARG A 121 2.76 11.09 -8.91
CA ARG A 121 3.44 12.16 -9.67
C ARG A 121 2.61 13.44 -9.74
N ALA A 122 1.31 13.34 -9.97
CA ALA A 122 0.41 14.50 -10.01
C ALA A 122 0.35 15.21 -8.65
N LEU A 123 0.29 14.47 -7.54
CA LEU A 123 0.33 15.02 -6.18
C LEU A 123 1.63 15.78 -5.90
N LEU A 124 2.78 15.21 -6.27
CA LEU A 124 4.09 15.85 -6.13
C LEU A 124 4.16 17.14 -6.98
N HIS A 125 3.77 17.06 -8.25
CA HIS A 125 3.79 18.21 -9.15
C HIS A 125 2.88 19.35 -8.64
N LYS A 126 1.68 19.04 -8.15
CA LYS A 126 0.74 20.03 -7.62
C LYS A 126 1.23 20.67 -6.33
N SER A 127 1.83 19.89 -5.43
CA SER A 127 2.33 20.36 -4.13
C SER A 127 3.68 21.07 -4.21
N LYS A 128 4.40 20.95 -5.34
CA LYS A 128 5.78 21.43 -5.53
C LYS A 128 6.78 20.84 -4.51
N LEU A 129 6.44 19.69 -3.92
CA LEU A 129 7.35 18.94 -3.06
C LEU A 129 8.42 18.25 -3.89
N THR A 130 9.58 18.01 -3.27
CA THR A 130 10.69 17.32 -3.93
C THR A 130 10.32 15.86 -4.22
N PRO A 131 10.96 15.22 -5.23
CA PRO A 131 10.69 13.81 -5.54
C PRO A 131 10.93 12.84 -4.39
N TYR A 132 11.71 13.21 -3.35
CA TYR A 132 11.92 12.41 -2.14
C TYR A 132 10.62 12.11 -1.36
N PHE A 133 9.56 12.90 -1.56
CA PHE A 133 8.23 12.65 -0.97
C PHE A 133 7.41 11.61 -1.74
N TRP A 134 7.98 10.91 -2.73
CA TRP A 134 7.22 9.95 -3.54
C TRP A 134 6.56 8.84 -2.71
N GLY A 135 7.19 8.41 -1.60
CA GLY A 135 6.62 7.41 -0.69
C GLY A 135 5.29 7.88 -0.10
N ASP A 136 5.26 9.10 0.44
CA ASP A 136 4.05 9.73 0.97
C ASP A 136 3.01 9.99 -0.12
N ALA A 137 3.46 10.37 -1.32
CA ALA A 137 2.58 10.59 -2.46
C ALA A 137 1.90 9.29 -2.93
N VAL A 138 2.62 8.15 -2.92
CA VAL A 138 2.07 6.82 -3.22
C VAL A 138 1.06 6.41 -2.14
N MET A 139 1.40 6.56 -0.85
CA MET A 139 0.46 6.27 0.24
C MET A 139 -0.82 7.10 0.11
N THR A 140 -0.69 8.39 -0.20
CA THR A 140 -1.82 9.29 -0.41
C THR A 140 -2.65 8.91 -1.64
N SER A 141 -1.99 8.52 -2.73
CA SER A 141 -2.63 8.04 -3.96
C SER A 141 -3.50 6.81 -3.70
N VAL A 142 -2.96 5.80 -3.01
CA VAL A 142 -3.68 4.59 -2.61
C VAL A 142 -4.81 4.91 -1.64
N PHE A 143 -4.59 5.82 -0.70
CA PHE A 143 -5.63 6.27 0.21
C PHE A 143 -6.81 6.92 -0.54
N ILE A 144 -6.55 7.81 -1.50
CA ILE A 144 -7.56 8.42 -2.36
C ILE A 144 -8.31 7.34 -3.16
N GLU A 145 -7.59 6.34 -3.70
CA GLU A 145 -8.22 5.20 -4.38
C GLU A 145 -9.19 4.44 -3.48
N ASN A 146 -8.86 4.24 -2.21
CA ASN A 146 -9.71 3.51 -1.27
C ASN A 146 -10.97 4.28 -0.87
N ILE A 147 -10.96 5.61 -0.92
CA ILE A 147 -12.13 6.44 -0.58
C ILE A 147 -12.93 6.92 -1.81
N THR A 148 -12.46 6.61 -3.02
CA THR A 148 -13.17 6.91 -4.27
C THR A 148 -14.13 5.76 -4.61
N LEU A 149 -15.26 6.08 -5.26
CA LEU A 149 -16.21 5.08 -5.74
C LEU A 149 -15.54 4.18 -6.78
N SER A 150 -15.70 2.86 -6.64
CA SER A 150 -15.23 1.91 -7.65
C SER A 150 -16.39 1.44 -8.54
N PRO A 151 -16.33 1.65 -9.87
CA PRO A 151 -17.32 1.11 -10.80
C PRO A 151 -17.41 -0.41 -10.72
N TYR A 152 -16.31 -1.06 -10.36
CA TYR A 152 -16.17 -2.52 -10.26
C TYR A 152 -16.83 -3.13 -9.03
N ASN A 153 -17.20 -2.31 -8.03
CA ASN A 153 -17.82 -2.77 -6.79
C ASN A 153 -19.20 -2.13 -6.58
N ASN A 154 -20.06 -2.14 -7.60
CA ASN A 154 -21.40 -1.54 -7.54
C ASN A 154 -21.42 -0.09 -7.05
N ASN A 155 -20.42 0.71 -7.44
CA ASN A 155 -20.22 2.08 -6.95
C ASN A 155 -20.12 2.17 -5.41
N GLN A 156 -19.58 1.15 -4.74
CA GLN A 156 -19.23 1.23 -3.33
C GLN A 156 -17.85 1.85 -3.14
N VAL A 157 -17.68 2.51 -1.98
CA VAL A 157 -16.39 3.02 -1.52
C VAL A 157 -15.61 1.87 -0.88
N LEU A 158 -14.42 1.58 -1.38
CA LEU A 158 -13.60 0.42 -0.98
C LEU A 158 -13.30 0.43 0.53
N TYR A 159 -13.01 1.62 1.07
CA TYR A 159 -12.81 1.87 2.49
C TYR A 159 -14.01 1.40 3.32
N HIS A 160 -15.24 1.65 2.85
CA HIS A 160 -16.44 1.24 3.57
C HIS A 160 -16.58 -0.29 3.59
N THR A 161 -16.29 -0.96 2.47
CA THR A 161 -16.36 -2.42 2.38
C THR A 161 -15.34 -3.10 3.29
N TRP A 162 -14.12 -2.54 3.38
CA TRP A 162 -13.04 -3.01 4.26
C TRP A 162 -13.31 -2.70 5.74
N HIS A 163 -13.53 -1.43 6.10
CA HIS A 163 -13.66 -1.00 7.50
C HIS A 163 -15.05 -1.15 8.10
N LYS A 164 -16.07 -1.51 7.30
CA LYS A 164 -17.50 -1.52 7.69
C LYS A 164 -18.00 -0.18 8.24
N THR A 165 -17.29 0.90 7.94
CA THR A 165 -17.57 2.27 8.39
C THR A 165 -17.30 3.26 7.26
N LYS A 166 -18.08 4.35 7.20
CA LYS A 166 -17.88 5.40 6.20
C LYS A 166 -16.69 6.28 6.59
N PHE A 167 -15.88 6.65 5.61
CA PHE A 167 -14.84 7.66 5.81
C PHE A 167 -15.47 9.07 5.83
N ASP A 168 -15.12 9.88 6.83
CA ASP A 168 -15.54 11.28 6.90
C ASP A 168 -14.65 12.16 5.99
N LEU A 169 -15.22 12.58 4.86
CA LEU A 169 -14.53 13.42 3.87
C LEU A 169 -14.07 14.77 4.43
N LYS A 170 -14.64 15.27 5.54
CA LYS A 170 -14.17 16.50 6.20
C LYS A 170 -12.76 16.37 6.78
N ARG A 171 -12.28 15.13 6.94
CA ARG A 171 -10.91 14.83 7.38
C ARG A 171 -9.88 14.90 6.25
N LEU A 172 -10.31 15.01 4.99
CA LEU A 172 -9.38 15.15 3.87
C LEU A 172 -8.62 16.47 3.93
N ARG A 173 -7.33 16.38 3.60
CA ARG A 173 -6.42 17.51 3.51
C ARG A 173 -5.64 17.40 2.20
N THR A 174 -5.27 18.55 1.65
CA THR A 174 -4.44 18.61 0.45
C THR A 174 -3.07 18.02 0.75
N PHE A 175 -2.57 17.18 -0.16
CA PHE A 175 -1.21 16.67 -0.06
C PHE A 175 -0.19 17.83 -0.13
N GLY A 176 0.78 17.83 0.77
CA GLY A 176 1.79 18.90 0.87
C GLY A 176 1.26 20.22 1.44
N TRP A 177 0.13 20.21 2.15
CA TRP A 177 -0.34 21.40 2.87
C TRP A 177 0.61 21.79 4.00
N LEU A 178 0.70 23.09 4.30
CA LEU A 178 1.51 23.61 5.39
C LEU A 178 0.96 23.14 6.74
N CYS A 179 1.80 22.46 7.52
CA CYS A 179 1.47 21.97 8.85
C CYS A 179 2.41 22.61 9.88
N TYR A 180 1.86 22.98 11.04
CA TYR A 180 2.63 23.45 12.19
C TYR A 180 2.70 22.36 13.25
N VAL A 181 3.90 22.01 13.67
CA VAL A 181 4.11 21.05 14.77
C VAL A 181 4.32 21.83 16.06
N ASN A 182 3.54 21.52 17.08
CA ASN A 182 3.78 22.06 18.42
C ASN A 182 5.00 21.36 19.02
N ILE A 183 6.11 22.07 19.11
CA ILE A 183 7.31 21.58 19.79
C ILE A 183 7.11 21.83 21.29
N PRO A 184 7.14 20.80 22.16
CA PRO A 184 7.07 20.97 23.60
C PRO A 184 8.15 21.94 24.11
N LYS A 185 7.80 22.81 25.06
CA LYS A 185 8.74 23.80 25.63
C LYS A 185 10.06 23.20 26.14
N ILE A 186 10.03 21.95 26.60
CA ILE A 186 11.23 21.23 27.08
C ILE A 186 12.25 20.96 25.96
N LEU A 187 11.82 20.92 24.70
CA LEU A 187 12.67 20.74 23.53
C LEU A 187 13.05 22.07 22.86
N TRP A 188 12.62 23.22 23.42
CA TRP A 188 12.99 24.51 22.86
C TRP A 188 14.45 24.81 23.20
N PRO A 189 15.31 25.14 22.21
CA PRO A 189 16.72 25.44 22.46
C PRO A 189 16.95 26.79 23.19
N GLY A 190 15.89 27.41 23.74
CA GLY A 190 15.91 28.68 24.46
C GLY A 190 15.23 29.81 23.68
N LYS A 191 14.84 30.90 24.36
CA LYS A 191 14.13 32.04 23.74
C LYS A 191 14.94 32.78 22.67
N PHE A 192 16.25 32.56 22.60
CA PHE A 192 17.18 33.27 21.71
C PHE A 192 18.14 32.34 20.96
N SER A 193 17.87 31.04 20.89
CA SER A 193 18.70 30.17 20.05
C SER A 193 18.48 30.53 18.58
N LYS A 194 19.56 30.89 17.88
CA LYS A 194 19.51 31.16 16.44
C LYS A 194 19.11 29.86 15.72
N THR A 195 17.97 29.93 15.02
CA THR A 195 17.57 28.98 13.97
C THR A 195 18.52 29.06 12.79
#